data_AF-A0A086D2A5-F1
#
_entry.id   AF-A0A086D2A5-F1
#
_cell.length_a   1.000
_cell.length_b   1.000
_cell.length_c   1.000
_cell.angle_alpha   90.00
_cell.angle_beta   90.00
_cell.angle_gamma   90.00
#
_symmetry.space_group_name_H-M   'P 1'
#
loop_
_entity.id
_entity.type
_entity.pdbx_description
1 polymer ?
#
loop_
_entity_poly.entity_id
_entity_poly.type
_entity_poly.pdbx_seq_one_letter_code
_entity_poly.pdbx_strand_id
1 'polypeptide(L)' 'MSRKSLPSKGMLIYFGVCTLAMVWPGALIANRIEPMILGLPFFIFWYVAWVFVLFVGLVIAYRQEAGEEVDDE' A
#
# COMPACT_ATOMS: atom_id res chain seq x y z
N MET A 1 -6.23 -20.08 20.47
CA MET A 1 -6.62 -18.71 20.88
C MET A 1 -5.70 -17.78 20.12
N SER A 2 -6.18 -17.22 19.00
CA SER A 2 -5.39 -16.47 18.02
C SER A 2 -4.55 -15.39 18.70
N ARG A 3 -3.22 -15.55 18.64
CA ARG A 3 -2.29 -14.48 19.03
C ARG A 3 -2.46 -13.43 17.94
N LYS A 4 -3.13 -12.32 18.25
CA LYS A 4 -3.19 -11.17 17.35
C LYS A 4 -1.74 -10.68 17.19
N SER A 5 -1.01 -11.17 16.20
CA SER A 5 0.28 -10.60 15.84
C SER A 5 -0.03 -9.19 15.34
N LEU A 6 0.49 -8.20 16.07
CA LEU A 6 0.36 -6.83 15.61
C LEU A 6 1.19 -6.69 14.33
N PRO A 7 0.68 -6.00 13.30
CA PRO A 7 1.45 -5.76 12.10
C PRO A 7 2.79 -5.13 12.45
N SER A 8 3.86 -5.59 11.79
CA SER A 8 5.20 -5.08 12.03
C SER A 8 5.23 -3.55 11.90
N LYS A 9 6.10 -2.87 12.66
CA LYS A 9 6.25 -1.41 12.56
C LYS A 9 6.53 -0.96 11.11
N GLY A 10 7.25 -1.77 10.35
CA GLY A 10 7.50 -1.54 8.93
C GLY A 10 6.22 -1.54 8.09
N MET A 11 5.33 -2.52 8.30
CA MET A 11 4.02 -2.57 7.64
C MET A 11 3.12 -1.41 8.01
N LEU A 12 3.10 -1.02 9.29
CA LEU A 12 2.34 0.15 9.73
C LEU A 12 2.80 1.42 9.02
N ILE A 13 4.11 1.64 8.90
CA ILE A 13 4.66 2.78 8.16
C ILE A 13 4.29 2.66 6.67
N TYR A 14 4.43 1.48 6.08
CA TYR A 14 4.13 1.24 4.66
C TYR A 14 2.69 1.60 4.31
N PHE A 15 1.72 1.03 5.03
CA PHE A 15 0.30 1.32 4.81
C PHE A 15 -0.06 2.75 5.19
N GLY A 16 0.62 3.33 6.18
CA GLY A 16 0.52 4.75 6.51
C GLY A 16 0.94 5.65 5.34
N VAL A 17 2.08 5.36 4.70
CA VAL A 17 2.54 6.11 3.51
C VAL A 17 1.54 5.99 2.36
N CYS A 18 1.02 4.78 2.10
CA CYS A 18 0.00 4.59 1.07
C CYS A 18 -1.27 5.40 1.37
N THR A 19 -1.69 5.43 2.63
CA THR A 19 -2.86 6.22 3.09
C THR A 19 -2.62 7.70 2.86
N LEU A 20 -1.44 8.21 3.26
CA LEU A 20 -1.08 9.62 3.07
C LEU A 20 -0.99 9.98 1.58
N ALA A 21 -0.50 9.07 0.74
CA ALA A 21 -0.38 9.28 -0.69
C ALA A 21 -1.74 9.32 -1.40
N MET A 22 -2.70 8.51 -0.98
CA MET A 22 -4.02 8.40 -1.61
C MET A 22 -5.08 9.31 -0.99
N VAL A 23 -4.95 9.73 0.26
CA VAL A 23 -5.96 10.55 0.96
C VAL A 23 -5.47 11.97 1.14
N TRP A 24 -4.54 12.19 2.06
CA TRP A 24 -3.96 13.51 2.32
C TRP A 24 -2.59 13.33 2.96
N PRO A 25 -1.55 14.06 2.52
CA PRO A 25 -1.57 15.17 1.55
C PRO A 25 -1.43 14.78 0.07
N GLY A 26 -1.18 13.51 -0.24
CA GLY A 26 -0.77 13.08 -1.58
C GLY A 26 -1.84 13.31 -2.66
N ALA A 27 -3.12 13.13 -2.34
CA ALA A 27 -4.19 13.41 -3.31
C ALA A 27 -4.20 14.87 -3.74
N LEU A 28 -3.94 15.82 -2.83
CA LEU A 28 -3.87 17.25 -3.17
C LEU A 28 -2.68 17.56 -4.07
N ILE A 29 -1.54 16.94 -3.81
CA ILE A 29 -0.33 17.09 -4.64
C ILE A 29 -0.58 16.53 -6.04
N ALA A 30 -1.29 15.41 -6.15
CA ALA A 30 -1.55 14.74 -7.41
C ALA A 30 -2.78 15.25 -8.17
N ASN A 31 -3.58 16.15 -7.59
CA ASN A 31 -4.84 16.63 -8.17
C ASN A 31 -4.61 17.55 -9.39
N ARG A 32 -4.21 16.94 -10.50
CA ARG A 32 -4.00 17.59 -11.80
C ARG A 32 -4.21 16.58 -12.92
N ILE A 33 -4.59 17.07 -14.09
CA ILE A 33 -4.79 16.26 -15.29
C ILE A 33 -3.45 16.02 -15.99
N GLU A 34 -2.63 17.06 -16.13
CA GLU A 34 -1.33 16.99 -16.79
C GLU A 34 -0.18 16.74 -15.80
N PRO A 35 0.86 15.99 -16.19
CA PRO A 35 1.04 15.34 -17.49
C PRO A 35 0.18 14.08 -17.65
N MET A 36 -0.19 13.77 -18.89
CA MET A 36 -0.81 12.48 -19.20
C MET A 36 0.26 11.38 -19.18
N ILE A 37 0.08 10.36 -18.34
CA ILE A 37 1.01 9.23 -18.22
C ILE A 37 0.30 7.97 -18.71
N LEU A 38 0.89 7.26 -19.68
CA LEU A 38 0.29 6.06 -20.29
C LEU A 38 -1.13 6.31 -20.87
N GLY A 39 -1.42 7.54 -21.30
CA GLY A 39 -2.75 7.92 -21.79
C GLY A 39 -3.78 8.20 -20.69
N LEU A 40 -3.37 8.19 -19.41
CA LEU A 40 -4.22 8.51 -18.27
C LEU A 40 -3.91 9.92 -17.71
N PRO A 41 -4.91 10.65 -17.20
CA PRO A 41 -4.68 11.83 -16.38
C PRO A 41 -3.76 11.51 -15.21
N PHE A 42 -2.89 12.46 -14.84
CA PHE A 42 -1.89 12.27 -13.77
C PHE A 42 -2.53 11.74 -12.48
N PHE A 43 -3.66 12.31 -12.08
CA PHE A 43 -4.38 11.87 -10.88
C PHE A 43 -4.84 10.41 -10.95
N ILE A 44 -5.32 9.95 -12.11
CA ILE A 44 -5.75 8.55 -12.29
C ILE A 44 -4.54 7.61 -12.26
N PHE A 45 -3.48 7.95 -12.99
CA PHE A 45 -2.23 7.20 -12.94
C PHE A 45 -1.68 7.08 -11.51
N TRP A 46 -1.71 8.17 -10.75
CA TRP A 46 -1.28 8.21 -9.35
C TRP A 46 -2.02 7.16 -8.50
N TYR A 47 -3.35 7.14 -8.55
CA TYR A 47 -4.13 6.17 -7.76
C TYR A 47 -3.86 4.73 -8.19
N VAL A 48 -3.79 4.46 -9.49
CA VAL A 48 -3.48 3.11 -9.99
C VAL A 48 -2.11 2.64 -9.51
N ALA A 49 -1.10 3.52 -9.56
CA ALA A 49 0.23 3.22 -9.06
C ALA A 49 0.22 2.91 -7.55
N TRP A 50 -0.45 3.74 -6.74
CA TRP A 50 -0.52 3.52 -5.29
C TRP A 50 -1.37 2.32 -4.87
N VAL A 51 -2.41 1.97 -5.64
CA VAL A 51 -3.14 0.70 -5.46
C VAL A 51 -2.23 -0.49 -5.73
N PHE A 52 -1.38 -0.43 -6.74
CA PHE A 52 -0.40 -1.49 -7.00
C PHE A 52 0.61 -1.62 -5.86
N VAL A 53 1.11 -0.50 -5.33
CA VAL A 53 1.97 -0.48 -4.13
C VAL A 53 1.24 -1.12 -2.96
N LEU A 54 0.00 -0.71 -2.64
CA LEU A 54 -0.81 -1.33 -1.59
C LEU A 54 -0.93 -2.85 -1.75
N PHE A 55 -1.20 -3.31 -2.96
CA PHE A 55 -1.29 -4.73 -3.27
C PHE A 55 0.02 -5.47 -2.97
N VAL A 56 1.18 -4.91 -3.36
CA VAL A 56 2.49 -5.49 -3.02
C VAL A 56 2.68 -5.59 -1.51
N GLY A 57 2.29 -4.57 -0.74
CA GLY A 57 2.31 -4.61 0.72
C GLY A 57 1.46 -5.74 1.30
N LEU A 58 0.27 -5.97 0.76
CA LEU A 58 -0.62 -7.08 1.17
C LEU A 58 -0.02 -8.44 0.83
N VAL A 59 0.58 -8.60 -0.35
CA VAL A 59 1.26 -9.85 -0.73
C VAL A 59 2.41 -10.16 0.22
N ILE A 60 3.20 -9.15 0.61
CA ILE A 60 4.29 -9.32 1.60
C ILE A 60 3.71 -9.73 2.95
N ALA A 61 2.64 -9.06 3.42
CA ALA A 61 1.97 -9.40 4.68
C ALA A 61 1.49 -10.84 4.70
N TYR A 62 0.79 -11.25 3.65
CA TYR A 62 0.27 -12.60 3.52
C TYR A 62 1.39 -13.65 3.52
N ARG A 63 2.50 -13.39 2.81
CA ARG A 63 3.64 -14.31 2.79
C ARG A 63 4.39 -14.39 4.12
N GLN A 64 4.40 -13.31 4.91
CA GLN A 64 5.00 -13.32 6.24
C GLN A 64 4.14 -14.14 7.22
N GLU A 65 2.83 -13.93 7.20
CA GLU A 65 1.89 -14.69 8.02
C GLU A 65 1.94 -16.19 7.71
N ALA A 66 1.94 -16.56 6.42
CA ALA A 66 2.10 -17.96 6.00
C ALA A 66 3.45 -18.58 6.38
N GLY A 67 4.50 -17.77 6.57
CA GLY A 67 5.80 -18.24 7.05
C GLY A 67 5.81 -18.49 8.56
N GLU A 68 5.12 -17.64 9.34
CA GLU A 68 4.99 -17.80 10.80
C GLU A 68 4.23 -19.09 11.16
N GLU A 69 3.20 -19.47 10.39
CA GLU A 69 2.45 -20.71 10.61
C GLU A 69 3.31 -21.98 10.44
N VAL A 70 4.35 -21.95 9.60
CA VAL A 70 5.23 -23.10 9.33
C VAL A 70 6.30 -23.27 10.39
N ASP A 71 6.76 -22.17 11.01
CA ASP A 71 7.77 -22.21 12.08
C ASP A 71 7.19 -22.62 13.45
N ASP A 72 5.86 -22.52 13.62
CA ASP A 72 5.13 -22.88 14.85
C ASP A 72 4.71 -24.38 14.91
N GLU A 73 4.89 -25.17 13.83
CA GLU A 73 4.66 -26.63 13.75
C GLU A 73 5.92 -27.46 14.05
#